data_AF-A0A935AWN7-F1
#
_entry.id   AF-A0A935AWN7-F1
#
_cell.length_a   1.000
_cell.length_b   1.000
_cell.length_c   1.000
_cell.angle_alpha   90.00
_cell.angle_beta   90.00
_cell.angle_gamma   90.00
#
_symmetry.space_group_name_H-M   'P 1'
#
loop_
_entity.id
_entity.type
_entity.pdbx_description
1 polymer ?
#
loop_
_entity_poly.entity_id
_entity_poly.type
_entity_poly.pdbx_seq_one_letter_code
_entity_poly.pdbx_strand_id
1 'polypeptide(L)'
;MRLRGDTYEAVMTAYHVDFRNRLLGITQGPGIVGNPAVLANVGSVSTKGIEAALNWRPFSRFSWFTSLAYNDSKYDDDYFTTNSSGVSTRVAVSGKQVTDTPR
;
A
#
# COMPACT_ATOMS: atom_id res chain seq x y z
N MET A 1 -6.78 19.66 1.86
CA MET A 1 -7.15 20.92 2.54
C MET A 1 -5.90 21.56 3.12
N ARG A 2 -5.75 22.88 3.00
CA ARG A 2 -4.65 23.64 3.61
C ARG A 2 -5.22 24.82 4.40
N LEU A 3 -4.63 25.10 5.56
CA LEU A 3 -4.96 26.22 6.43
C LEU A 3 -3.67 26.96 6.76
N ARG A 4 -3.73 28.29 6.76
CA ARG A 4 -2.60 29.15 7.11
C ARG A 4 -3.12 30.32 7.93
N GLY A 5 -2.50 30.55 9.08
CA GLY A 5 -2.68 31.73 9.90
C GLY A 5 -1.33 32.38 10.19
N ASP A 6 -1.35 33.46 10.97
CA ASP A 6 -0.13 34.24 11.26
C ASP A 6 0.91 33.45 12.04
N THR A 7 0.47 32.45 12.82
CA THR A 7 1.32 31.64 13.71
C THR A 7 1.32 30.16 13.36
N TYR A 8 0.57 29.71 12.34
CA TYR A 8 0.49 28.28 12.03
C TYR A 8 0.23 27.98 10.56
N GLU A 9 0.64 26.78 10.17
CA GLU A 9 0.32 26.18 8.88
C GLU A 9 -0.10 24.74 9.09
N ALA A 10 -1.23 24.35 8.52
CA ALA A 10 -1.73 22.99 8.59
C ALA A 10 -2.15 22.48 7.22
N VAL A 11 -1.95 21.19 7.00
CA VAL A 11 -2.41 20.48 5.81
C VAL A 11 -3.06 19.18 6.25
N MET A 12 -4.13 18.80 5.54
CA MET A 12 -4.75 17.50 5.68
C MET A 12 -5.18 17.00 4.30
N THR A 13 -4.92 15.73 4.03
CA THR A 13 -5.28 15.07 2.78
C THR A 13 -5.87 13.71 3.11
N ALA A 14 -6.95 13.35 2.44
CA ALA A 14 -7.45 11.98 2.40
C ALA A 14 -7.34 11.48 0.96
N TYR A 15 -7.09 10.19 0.79
CA TYR A 15 -6.95 9.57 -0.51
C TYR A 15 -7.58 8.18 -0.55
N HIS A 16 -8.00 7.81 -1.75
CA HIS A 16 -8.39 6.47 -2.12
C HIS A 16 -7.70 6.16 -3.45
N VAL A 17 -6.94 5.08 -3.50
CA VAL A 17 -6.13 4.67 -4.64
C VAL A 17 -6.47 3.23 -4.98
N ASP A 18 -6.81 2.99 -6.24
CA ASP A 18 -7.05 1.66 -6.77
C ASP A 18 -5.91 1.29 -7.73
N PHE A 19 -5.06 0.37 -7.30
CA PHE A 19 -4.01 -0.19 -8.16
C PHE A 19 -4.52 -1.47 -8.81
N ARG A 20 -4.75 -1.43 -10.12
CA ARG A 20 -5.30 -2.54 -10.89
C ARG A 20 -4.21 -3.25 -11.66
N ASN A 21 -4.45 -4.53 -11.96
CA ASN A 21 -3.57 -5.35 -12.78
C ASN A 21 -2.14 -5.45 -12.22
N ARG A 22 -2.01 -5.75 -10.92
CA ARG A 22 -0.70 -5.93 -10.31
C ARG A 22 0.02 -7.09 -10.97
N LEU A 23 1.23 -6.84 -11.46
CA LEU A 23 2.11 -7.86 -11.98
C LEU A 23 2.96 -8.45 -10.85
N LEU A 24 2.84 -9.77 -10.64
CA LEU A 24 3.66 -10.53 -9.71
C LEU A 24 4.47 -11.57 -10.48
N GLY A 25 5.73 -11.74 -10.12
CA GLY A 25 6.55 -12.85 -10.61
C GLY A 25 6.09 -14.16 -9.99
N ILE A 26 5.52 -15.05 -10.79
CA ILE A 26 5.05 -16.37 -10.36
C ILE A 26 5.93 -17.45 -11.01
N THR A 27 6.53 -18.31 -10.19
CA THR A 27 7.25 -19.49 -10.66
C THR A 27 6.27 -20.50 -11.23
N GLN A 28 6.50 -20.94 -12.48
CA GLN A 28 5.62 -21.88 -13.18
C GLN A 28 6.00 -23.34 -12.89
N GLY A 29 5.94 -23.78 -11.62
CA GLY A 29 6.27 -25.17 -11.24
C GLY A 29 7.51 -25.29 -10.33
N PRO A 30 8.11 -26.49 -10.22
CA PRO A 30 9.20 -26.73 -9.28
C PRO A 30 10.46 -25.91 -9.61
N GLY A 31 10.97 -25.16 -8.63
CA GLY A 31 12.17 -24.34 -8.83
C GLY A 31 13.45 -25.13 -9.16
N ILE A 32 13.51 -26.41 -8.77
CA ILE A 32 14.70 -27.27 -8.98
C ILE A 32 14.99 -27.56 -10.46
N VAL A 33 13.99 -27.51 -11.32
CA VAL A 33 14.14 -27.68 -12.79
C VAL A 33 14.45 -26.37 -13.52
N GLY A 34 14.64 -25.27 -12.77
CA GLY A 34 15.03 -23.98 -13.35
C GLY A 34 13.89 -23.21 -14.01
N ASN A 35 12.64 -23.48 -13.62
CA ASN A 35 11.48 -22.81 -14.22
C ASN A 35 11.55 -21.29 -13.94
N PRO A 36 11.45 -20.45 -14.99
CA PRO A 36 11.53 -19.00 -14.81
C PRO A 36 10.30 -18.46 -14.09
N ALA A 37 10.47 -17.33 -13.41
CA ALA A 37 9.34 -16.54 -12.94
C ALA A 37 8.70 -15.82 -14.13
N VAL A 38 7.38 -15.94 -14.25
CA VAL A 38 6.59 -15.25 -15.29
C VAL A 38 5.79 -14.14 -14.61
N LEU A 39 5.76 -12.95 -15.21
CA LEU A 39 4.90 -11.87 -14.75
C LEU A 39 3.45 -12.19 -15.08
N ALA A 40 2.63 -12.30 -14.05
CA ALA A 40 1.20 -12.55 -14.17
C ALA A 40 0.40 -11.46 -13.45
N ASN A 41 -0.77 -11.13 -14.00
CA ASN A 41 -1.73 -10.25 -13.35
C ASN A 41 -2.37 -11.00 -12.17
N VAL A 42 -2.20 -10.48 -10.96
CA VAL A 42 -2.70 -11.06 -9.71
C VAL A 42 -3.79 -10.20 -9.07
N GLY A 43 -4.50 -9.43 -9.88
CA GLY A 43 -5.63 -8.60 -9.45
C GLY A 43 -5.23 -7.24 -8.90
N SER A 44 -6.01 -6.72 -7.96
CA SER A 44 -5.98 -5.32 -7.54
C SER A 44 -5.69 -5.11 -6.06
N VAL A 45 -5.34 -3.88 -5.72
CA VAL A 45 -5.19 -3.38 -4.35
C VAL A 45 -5.97 -2.09 -4.20
N SER A 46 -6.82 -2.05 -3.18
CA SER A 46 -7.50 -0.85 -2.73
C SER A 46 -6.78 -0.27 -1.52
N THR A 47 -6.36 0.99 -1.64
CA THR A 47 -5.69 1.74 -0.59
C THR A 47 -6.54 2.93 -0.19
N LYS A 48 -6.68 3.17 1.11
CA LYS A 48 -7.31 4.36 1.69
C LYS A 48 -6.39 4.93 2.75
N GLY A 49 -6.30 6.25 2.83
CA GLY A 49 -5.46 6.87 3.84
C GLY A 49 -5.81 8.31 4.11
N ILE A 50 -5.28 8.78 5.23
CA ILE A 50 -5.38 10.17 5.67
C ILE A 50 -4.03 10.61 6.21
N GLU A 51 -3.61 11.80 5.81
CA GLU A 51 -2.35 12.42 6.22
C GLU A 51 -2.62 13.84 6.68
N ALA A 52 -2.01 14.22 7.79
CA ALA A 52 -2.11 15.55 8.34
C ALA A 52 -0.74 16.03 8.86
N ALA A 53 -0.46 17.31 8.70
CA ALA A 53 0.71 17.94 9.30
C ALA A 53 0.36 19.33 9.82
N LEU A 54 1.01 19.71 10.92
CA LEU A 54 0.87 21.00 11.58
C LEU A 54 2.26 21.55 11.90
N ASN A 55 2.51 22.76 11.45
CA ASN A 55 3.64 23.59 11.83
C ASN A 55 3.11 24.77 12.63
N TRP A 56 3.48 24.88 13.90
CA TRP A 56 3.00 25.91 14.82
C TRP A 56 4.15 26.74 15.38
N ARG A 57 4.03 28.07 15.25
CA ARG A 57 5.00 29.09 15.62
C ARG A 57 4.31 30.25 16.35
N PRO A 58 3.89 30.05 17.61
CA PRO A 58 3.17 31.07 18.38
C PRO A 58 3.99 32.33 18.70
N PHE A 59 5.32 32.23 18.72
CA PHE A 59 6.25 33.36 18.90
C PHE A 59 7.62 33.03 18.31
N SER A 60 8.45 34.04 18.06
CA SER A 60 9.66 33.95 17.22
C SER A 60 10.72 32.93 17.66
N ARG A 61 10.72 32.50 18.93
CA ARG A 61 11.71 31.57 19.49
C ARG A 61 11.22 30.13 19.61
N PHE A 62 9.96 29.84 19.28
CA PHE A 62 9.41 28.49 19.42
C PHE A 62 8.73 28.04 18.12
N SER A 63 9.09 26.83 17.69
CA SER A 63 8.46 26.14 16.56
C SER A 63 8.20 24.70 16.97
N TRP A 64 6.96 24.25 16.75
CA TRP A 64 6.56 22.86 16.96
C TRP A 64 6.02 22.29 15.65
N PHE A 65 6.49 21.11 15.29
CA PHE A 65 6.02 20.38 14.12
C PHE A 65 5.49 19.02 14.56
N THR A 66 4.33 18.65 14.03
CA THR A 66 3.76 17.32 14.20
C THR A 66 3.10 16.85 12.91
N SER A 67 3.13 15.54 12.69
CA SER A 67 2.50 14.91 11.54
C SER A 67 1.88 13.58 11.93
N LEU A 68 0.76 13.25 11.28
CA LEU A 68 0.03 12.01 11.42
C LEU A 68 -0.21 11.43 10.03
N ALA A 69 0.04 10.14 9.85
CA ALA A 69 -0.30 9.41 8.63
C ALA A 69 -0.98 8.10 9.02
N TYR A 70 -2.06 7.76 8.33
CA TYR A 70 -2.76 6.50 8.44
C TYR A 70 -3.01 5.93 7.06
N ASN A 71 -2.68 4.65 6.87
CA ASN A 71 -2.86 3.93 5.61
C ASN A 71 -3.49 2.56 5.85
N ASP A 72 -4.54 2.23 5.10
CA ASP A 72 -5.13 0.90 5.04
C ASP A 72 -5.14 0.43 3.58
N SER A 73 -4.22 -0.48 3.27
CA SER A 73 -4.10 -1.10 1.96
C SER A 73 -4.51 -2.56 2.04
N LYS A 74 -5.42 -2.99 1.17
CA LYS A 74 -5.93 -4.38 1.13
C LYS A 74 -5.83 -4.96 -0.27
N TYR A 75 -5.53 -6.25 -0.34
CA TYR A 75 -5.68 -7.00 -1.58
C TYR A 75 -7.17 -7.19 -1.89
N ASP A 76 -7.57 -6.91 -3.13
CA ASP A 76 -8.97 -7.05 -3.54
C ASP A 76 -9.25 -8.46 -4.03
N ASP A 77 -8.28 -9.08 -4.70
CA ASP A 77 -8.43 -10.34 -5.40
C ASP A 77 -7.48 -11.42 -4.86
N ASP A 78 -7.93 -12.68 -5.00
CA ASP A 78 -7.05 -13.82 -4.92
C ASP A 78 -6.41 -14.10 -6.27
N TYR A 79 -5.29 -14.82 -6.25
CA TYR A 79 -4.64 -15.24 -7.49
C TYR A 79 -4.26 -16.72 -7.45
N PHE A 80 -3.99 -17.28 -8.62
CA PHE A 80 -3.57 -18.66 -8.77
C PHE A 80 -2.08 -18.73 -9.06
N THR A 81 -1.41 -19.70 -8.44
CA THR A 81 -0.02 -20.05 -8.70
C THR A 81 0.08 -21.54 -9.03
N THR A 82 1.22 -21.98 -9.55
CA THR A 82 1.49 -23.39 -9.82
C THR A 82 2.47 -23.89 -8.78
N ASN A 83 2.08 -24.88 -7.98
CA ASN A 83 2.95 -25.43 -6.94
C ASN A 83 4.10 -26.27 -7.55
N SER A 84 5.00 -26.75 -6.70
CA SER A 84 6.14 -27.60 -7.10
C SER A 84 5.74 -28.92 -7.76
N SER A 85 4.48 -29.34 -7.65
CA SER A 85 3.94 -30.54 -8.30
C SER A 85 3.20 -30.24 -9.60
N GLY A 86 3.25 -29.00 -10.11
CA GLY A 86 2.58 -28.60 -11.35
C GLY A 86 1.06 -28.39 -11.20
N VAL A 87 0.54 -28.37 -9.97
CA VAL A 87 -0.89 -28.20 -9.69
C VAL A 87 -1.19 -26.72 -9.44
N SER A 88 -2.25 -26.22 -10.07
CA SER A 88 -2.75 -24.87 -9.82
C SER A 88 -3.32 -24.78 -8.39
N THR A 89 -2.81 -23.84 -7.61
CA THR A 89 -3.22 -23.57 -6.23
C THR A 89 -3.67 -22.12 -6.09
N ARG A 90 -4.76 -21.90 -5.36
CA ARG A 90 -5.26 -20.57 -5.02
C ARG A 90 -4.46 -20.00 -3.85
N VAL A 91 -3.99 -18.76 -3.99
CA VAL A 91 -3.44 -17.97 -2.90
C VAL A 91 -4.53 -17.02 -2.41
N ALA A 92 -5.11 -17.33 -1.25
CA ALA A 92 -6.21 -16.59 -0.66
C ALA A 92 -5.70 -15.35 0.09
N VAL A 93 -5.55 -14.22 -0.60
CA VAL A 93 -5.06 -12.94 -0.06
C VAL A 93 -6.11 -11.84 -0.02
N SER A 94 -7.24 -12.00 -0.73
CA SER A 94 -8.33 -11.03 -0.75
C SER A 94 -8.78 -10.65 0.66
N GLY A 95 -8.96 -9.35 0.88
CA GLY A 95 -9.29 -8.74 2.16
C GLY A 95 -8.14 -8.64 3.17
N LYS A 96 -6.99 -9.28 2.92
CA LYS A 96 -5.81 -9.17 3.80
C LYS A 96 -5.08 -7.87 3.53
N GLN A 97 -4.40 -7.37 4.57
CA GLN A 97 -3.55 -6.20 4.47
C GLN A 97 -2.38 -6.46 3.54
N VAL A 98 -2.05 -5.46 2.72
CA VAL A 98 -0.88 -5.52 1.82
C VAL A 98 0.40 -5.56 2.63
N THR A 99 1.34 -6.40 2.20
CA THR A 99 2.64 -6.55 2.87
C THR A 99 3.39 -5.22 2.87
N ASP A 100 4.16 -4.95 3.94
CA ASP A 100 4.96 -3.73 4.10
C ASP A 100 4.17 -2.42 4.04
N THR A 101 2.87 -2.46 4.35
CA THR A 101 2.05 -1.25 4.52
C THR A 101 1.80 -0.97 6.01
N PRO A 102 2.21 0.20 6.53
CA PRO A 102 1.95 0.59 7.92
C PRO A 102 0.47 0.91 8.12
N ARG A 103 -0.01 0.81 9.37
CA ARG A 103 -1.32 1.33 9.79
C ARG A 103 -1.15 2.66 10.48
#